data_AF-A0A0C5VQ50-F1
#
_entry.id   AF-A0A0C5VQ50-F1
#
_cell.length_a   1.000
_cell.length_b   1.000
_cell.length_c   1.000
_cell.angle_alpha   90.00
_cell.angle_beta   90.00
_cell.angle_gamma   90.00
#
_symmetry.space_group_name_H-M   'P 1'
#
loop_
_entity.id
_entity.type
_entity.pdbx_description
1 polymer ?
#
loop_
_entity_poly.entity_id
_entity_poly.type
_entity_poly.pdbx_seq_one_letter_code
_entity_poly.pdbx_strand_id
1 'polypeptide(L)'
;MEKSTSPGRWITSIGVRNAIAAIGVLVSSVVQAGNCIDMPVSGHTYTIINEGSGLALDVSGKSRNDGAGIIQWPDKNAPNQQWKLVDIGSGNWSIRAVHSDKSLDVYQWSKLDGAPIKQWSFGWGQNQKWKLNSTSNGAFKISSAYSKLLMTVKNADKGSTVYQNSDISTAFQNWYLNPVDGNCTRSTDVQAQLQPDGFASQTGPDGLVTTTGGGDVAPTVVRSCDALIQALSDDAARVVHIPDNTTIDCRTPDIVKQVCATQCPAYLDPNKFTYRFPVGNQTCLDLGSTTNQTVSKAVNSQRVLVKSHKTVLGLGSGSKVKGLSFVLPYSKNVILKNFAIEDVNPGLIEAGGGVYLDHASHVWLDHLSFSRISDGYVDMSSAKNVTLSWSHFDGHAPEISCDNQHPFVMFADNSTVTYHHNFYDTVGGRNPKLSGSGTRAHLYNNYWHKVTYYSTYASHGAQAKIEGNYYDDASRPHWNEPNASVRGYLDVDMDSNRYTGISTITDGRDSGDYVFGDVTLYPYTLDNVDQLPTRLLNQTGPQ
;
A
#
# COMPACT_ATOMS: atom_id res chain seq x y z
N MET A 1 -22.65 -87.13 38.54
CA MET A 1 -23.01 -88.11 37.49
C MET A 1 -22.64 -87.48 36.15
N GLU A 2 -21.84 -88.22 35.37
CA GLU A 2 -21.61 -88.16 33.91
C GLU A 2 -21.51 -86.78 33.21
N LYS A 3 -20.32 -86.43 32.71
CA LYS A 3 -19.83 -86.67 31.32
C LYS A 3 -20.71 -86.00 30.26
N SER A 4 -20.19 -84.92 29.65
CA SER A 4 -19.75 -84.88 28.23
C SER A 4 -20.92 -84.53 27.27
N THR A 5 -20.87 -83.55 26.37
CA THR A 5 -19.87 -83.29 25.33
C THR A 5 -19.84 -81.81 24.85
N SER A 6 -18.61 -81.31 24.77
CA SER A 6 -17.92 -80.21 24.02
C SER A 6 -18.36 -79.88 22.56
N PRO A 7 -17.64 -79.00 21.80
CA PRO A 7 -17.07 -77.65 22.07
C PRO A 7 -17.10 -76.65 20.87
N GLY A 8 -16.65 -75.41 21.10
CA GLY A 8 -16.03 -74.52 20.10
C GLY A 8 -16.40 -73.05 20.34
N ARG A 9 -15.55 -72.03 20.21
CA ARG A 9 -14.13 -71.87 19.86
C ARG A 9 -13.80 -70.40 20.20
N TRP A 10 -12.57 -70.10 20.60
CA TRP A 10 -12.06 -68.80 21.04
C TRP A 10 -12.28 -67.67 20.02
N ILE A 11 -12.88 -66.55 20.46
CA ILE A 11 -12.98 -65.31 19.67
C ILE A 11 -11.96 -64.30 20.20
N THR A 12 -11.03 -63.92 19.34
CA THR A 12 -10.12 -62.79 19.47
C THR A 12 -10.88 -61.46 19.36
N SER A 13 -10.73 -60.57 20.34
CA SER A 13 -11.28 -59.21 20.31
C SER A 13 -10.47 -58.31 19.37
N ILE A 14 -11.07 -57.93 18.24
CA ILE A 14 -10.61 -56.83 17.39
C ILE A 14 -11.34 -55.56 17.84
N GLY A 15 -10.56 -54.54 18.24
CA GLY A 15 -11.08 -53.23 18.58
C GLY A 15 -11.71 -52.54 17.37
N VAL A 16 -12.98 -52.20 17.48
CA VAL A 16 -13.73 -51.40 16.49
C VAL A 16 -13.28 -49.95 16.63
N ARG A 17 -12.67 -49.41 15.58
CA ARG A 17 -12.46 -47.96 15.42
C ARG A 17 -13.80 -47.31 15.10
N ASN A 18 -14.28 -46.44 15.98
CA ASN A 18 -15.41 -45.55 15.69
C ASN A 18 -14.98 -44.51 14.65
N ALA A 19 -15.43 -44.68 13.40
CA ALA A 19 -15.37 -43.64 12.39
C ALA A 19 -16.55 -42.68 12.61
N ILE A 20 -16.26 -41.45 13.02
CA ILE A 20 -17.22 -40.35 13.03
C ILE A 20 -17.39 -39.91 11.57
N ALA A 21 -18.55 -40.22 10.98
CA ALA A 21 -18.92 -39.69 9.68
C ALA A 21 -19.29 -38.21 9.83
N ALA A 22 -18.39 -37.31 9.43
CA ALA A 22 -18.71 -35.91 9.25
C ALA A 22 -19.64 -35.76 8.04
N ILE A 23 -20.93 -35.50 8.29
CA ILE A 23 -21.87 -35.07 7.27
C ILE A 23 -21.50 -33.63 6.91
N GLY A 24 -20.68 -33.47 5.87
CA GLY A 24 -20.39 -32.17 5.28
C GLY A 24 -21.65 -31.62 4.61
N VAL A 25 -22.34 -30.70 5.28
CA VAL A 25 -23.31 -29.83 4.62
C VAL A 25 -22.52 -28.88 3.73
N LEU A 26 -22.43 -29.19 2.44
CA LEU A 26 -21.96 -28.25 1.43
C LEU A 26 -23.02 -27.15 1.30
N VAL A 27 -22.91 -26.11 2.13
CA VAL A 27 -23.50 -24.82 1.81
C VAL A 27 -22.62 -24.25 0.70
N SER A 28 -23.03 -24.42 -0.56
CA SER A 28 -22.44 -23.66 -1.66
C SER A 28 -22.88 -22.20 -1.49
N SER A 29 -22.18 -21.45 -0.65
CA SER A 29 -22.17 -20.01 -0.73
C SER A 29 -21.53 -19.67 -2.07
N VAL A 30 -22.33 -19.25 -3.05
CA VAL A 30 -21.79 -18.46 -4.15
C VAL A 30 -21.18 -17.25 -3.46
N VAL A 31 -19.85 -17.20 -3.36
CA VAL A 31 -19.17 -15.97 -3.00
C VAL A 31 -19.56 -15.01 -4.11
N GLN A 32 -20.44 -14.06 -3.82
CA GLN A 32 -20.68 -12.94 -4.71
C GLN A 32 -19.31 -12.28 -4.90
N ALA A 33 -18.72 -12.38 -6.09
CA ALA A 33 -17.50 -11.68 -6.40
C ALA A 33 -17.67 -10.21 -6.00
N GLY A 34 -16.73 -9.67 -5.21
CA GLY A 34 -16.81 -8.29 -4.73
C GLY A 34 -16.97 -7.30 -5.90
N ASN A 35 -17.65 -6.19 -5.65
CA ASN A 35 -17.80 -5.15 -6.66
C ASN A 35 -16.48 -4.41 -6.92
N CYS A 36 -16.34 -3.96 -8.16
CA CYS A 36 -15.22 -3.21 -8.69
C CYS A 36 -15.15 -1.80 -8.09
N ILE A 37 -13.95 -1.34 -7.73
CA ILE A 37 -13.74 0.01 -7.17
C ILE A 37 -12.95 0.96 -8.09
N ASP A 38 -12.52 0.46 -9.25
CA ASP A 38 -11.70 1.21 -10.21
C ASP A 38 -12.55 2.21 -11.01
N MET A 39 -11.90 3.29 -11.49
CA MET A 39 -12.52 4.16 -12.51
C MET A 39 -12.76 3.37 -13.79
N PRO A 40 -13.91 3.54 -14.47
CA PRO A 40 -14.14 2.84 -15.74
C PRO A 40 -13.17 3.35 -16.82
N VAL A 41 -12.60 2.40 -17.56
CA VAL A 41 -11.84 2.61 -18.79
C VAL A 41 -12.79 2.91 -19.95
N SER A 42 -12.50 3.96 -20.71
CA SER A 42 -13.29 4.35 -21.88
C SER A 42 -13.29 3.27 -22.97
N GLY A 43 -14.45 2.98 -23.52
CA GLY A 43 -14.66 1.98 -24.56
C GLY A 43 -14.94 0.57 -24.05
N HIS A 44 -14.75 0.30 -22.75
CA HIS A 44 -15.02 -0.98 -22.13
C HIS A 44 -16.51 -1.16 -21.78
N THR A 45 -16.88 -2.41 -21.51
CA THR A 45 -18.25 -2.83 -21.21
C THR A 45 -18.38 -3.23 -19.73
N TYR A 46 -19.44 -2.77 -19.08
CA TYR A 46 -19.67 -2.94 -17.65
C TYR A 46 -21.08 -3.47 -17.38
N THR A 47 -21.21 -4.26 -16.33
CA THR A 47 -22.47 -4.43 -15.60
C THR A 47 -22.53 -3.36 -14.53
N ILE A 48 -23.62 -2.58 -14.50
CA ILE A 48 -23.81 -1.49 -13.54
C ILE A 48 -24.71 -1.99 -12.42
N ILE A 49 -24.17 -2.18 -11.22
CA ILE A 49 -24.87 -2.77 -10.07
C ILE A 49 -25.25 -1.69 -9.07
N ASN A 50 -26.49 -1.64 -8.63
CA ASN A 50 -26.90 -0.72 -7.58
C ASN A 50 -26.40 -1.21 -6.20
N GLU A 51 -25.83 -0.33 -5.39
CA GLU A 51 -25.35 -0.68 -4.04
C GLU A 51 -26.51 -1.11 -3.13
N GLY A 52 -27.62 -0.38 -3.12
CA GLY A 52 -28.73 -0.61 -2.20
C GLY A 52 -29.55 -1.87 -2.47
N SER A 53 -29.57 -2.37 -3.71
CA SER A 53 -30.36 -3.55 -4.09
C SER A 53 -29.53 -4.76 -4.54
N GLY A 54 -28.28 -4.56 -4.96
CA GLY A 54 -27.45 -5.59 -5.61
C GLY A 54 -27.94 -6.00 -7.01
N LEU A 55 -28.91 -5.29 -7.58
CA LEU A 55 -29.48 -5.59 -8.91
C LEU A 55 -28.79 -4.77 -10.02
N ALA A 56 -28.80 -5.31 -11.24
CA ALA A 56 -28.17 -4.71 -12.40
C ALA A 56 -29.10 -3.72 -13.11
N LEU A 57 -28.52 -2.64 -13.65
CA LEU A 57 -29.18 -1.71 -14.55
C LEU A 57 -29.59 -2.41 -15.85
N ASP A 58 -30.85 -2.30 -16.24
CA ASP A 58 -31.47 -3.10 -17.30
C ASP A 58 -32.36 -2.24 -18.20
N VAL A 59 -32.28 -2.48 -19.52
CA VAL A 59 -33.27 -1.97 -20.47
C VAL A 59 -34.51 -2.86 -20.49
N SER A 60 -35.62 -2.33 -19.99
CA SER A 60 -36.87 -3.06 -19.81
C SER A 60 -37.31 -3.81 -21.07
N GLY A 61 -37.52 -5.13 -20.92
CA GLY A 61 -37.98 -6.00 -21.99
C GLY A 61 -36.98 -6.20 -23.12
N LYS A 62 -35.69 -5.84 -22.93
CA LYS A 62 -34.64 -5.86 -23.97
C LYS A 62 -34.99 -5.02 -25.21
N SER A 63 -35.86 -4.02 -25.04
CA SER A 63 -36.34 -3.20 -26.15
C SER A 63 -35.19 -2.54 -26.89
N ARG A 64 -35.31 -2.41 -28.22
CA ARG A 64 -34.39 -1.63 -29.06
C ARG A 64 -34.97 -0.28 -29.47
N ASN A 65 -36.14 0.09 -28.94
CA ASN A 65 -36.84 1.31 -29.31
C ASN A 65 -36.40 2.49 -28.42
N ASP A 66 -36.42 3.69 -29.00
CA ASP A 66 -36.30 4.94 -28.25
C ASP A 66 -37.44 5.05 -27.23
N GLY A 67 -37.12 5.56 -26.05
CA GLY A 67 -38.09 5.77 -24.99
C GLY A 67 -38.42 4.53 -24.15
N ALA A 68 -37.71 3.41 -24.35
CA ALA A 68 -37.79 2.28 -23.44
C ALA A 68 -37.26 2.66 -22.05
N GLY A 69 -37.95 2.22 -21.01
CA GLY A 69 -37.61 2.52 -19.62
C GLY A 69 -36.35 1.79 -19.16
N ILE A 70 -35.58 2.46 -18.31
CA ILE A 70 -34.49 1.83 -17.56
C ILE A 70 -35.02 1.39 -16.20
N ILE A 71 -34.73 0.14 -15.85
CA ILE A 71 -35.13 -0.51 -14.62
C ILE A 71 -33.92 -1.16 -13.97
N GLN A 72 -34.09 -1.72 -12.78
CA GLN A 72 -33.16 -2.71 -12.25
C GLN A 72 -33.71 -4.13 -12.39
N TRP A 73 -32.84 -5.12 -12.54
CA TRP A 73 -33.20 -6.52 -12.65
C TRP A 73 -32.08 -7.44 -12.14
N PRO A 74 -32.37 -8.67 -11.67
CA PRO A 74 -31.33 -9.64 -11.36
C PRO A 74 -30.35 -9.79 -12.52
N ASP A 75 -29.06 -9.72 -12.22
CA ASP A 75 -28.02 -9.86 -13.23
C ASP A 75 -28.08 -11.25 -13.88
N LYS A 76 -28.27 -11.27 -15.19
CA LYS A 76 -28.29 -12.48 -16.02
C LYS A 76 -27.17 -12.48 -17.05
N ASN A 77 -26.20 -11.58 -16.91
CA ASN A 77 -25.13 -11.35 -17.87
C ASN A 77 -25.68 -11.15 -19.29
N ALA A 78 -26.83 -10.49 -19.41
CA ALA A 78 -27.51 -10.32 -20.69
C ALA A 78 -27.08 -9.01 -21.38
N PRO A 79 -27.03 -8.94 -22.72
CA PRO A 79 -26.59 -7.73 -23.44
C PRO A 79 -27.40 -6.45 -23.14
N ASN A 80 -28.65 -6.57 -22.66
CA ASN A 80 -29.48 -5.43 -22.23
C ASN A 80 -29.18 -4.94 -20.80
N GLN A 81 -28.26 -5.62 -20.11
CA GLN A 81 -27.73 -5.29 -18.78
C GLN A 81 -26.23 -4.91 -18.85
N GLN A 82 -25.65 -4.99 -20.05
CA GLN A 82 -24.26 -4.62 -20.33
C GLN A 82 -24.21 -3.23 -20.95
N TRP A 83 -23.30 -2.41 -20.46
CA TRP A 83 -23.22 -0.99 -20.79
C TRP A 83 -21.82 -0.62 -21.24
N LYS A 84 -21.69 -0.16 -22.47
CA LYS A 84 -20.46 0.43 -22.97
C LYS A 84 -20.32 1.85 -22.43
N LEU A 85 -19.27 2.11 -21.66
CA LEU A 85 -18.96 3.42 -21.12
C LEU A 85 -17.94 4.10 -22.04
N VAL A 86 -18.27 5.28 -22.56
CA VAL A 86 -17.42 6.04 -23.47
C VAL A 86 -17.17 7.42 -22.89
N ASP A 87 -15.93 7.73 -22.57
CA ASP A 87 -15.52 9.10 -22.24
C ASP A 87 -15.64 9.94 -23.53
N ILE A 88 -16.44 11.01 -23.45
CA ILE A 88 -16.72 11.93 -24.54
C ILE A 88 -16.08 13.31 -24.28
N GLY A 89 -15.12 13.38 -23.35
CA GLY A 89 -14.30 14.54 -23.04
C GLY A 89 -14.91 15.49 -22.00
N SER A 90 -14.06 16.37 -21.46
CA SER A 90 -14.43 17.30 -20.37
C SER A 90 -15.03 16.58 -19.14
N GLY A 91 -14.59 15.35 -18.89
CA GLY A 91 -15.07 14.46 -17.84
C GLY A 91 -16.54 14.06 -17.98
N ASN A 92 -17.10 14.07 -19.19
CA ASN A 92 -18.46 13.58 -19.45
C ASN A 92 -18.41 12.20 -20.07
N TRP A 93 -19.38 11.36 -19.71
CA TRP A 93 -19.50 9.99 -20.18
C TRP A 93 -20.80 9.79 -20.94
N SER A 94 -20.76 8.97 -21.98
CA SER A 94 -21.93 8.35 -22.60
C SER A 94 -22.00 6.90 -22.11
N ILE A 95 -23.16 6.52 -21.58
CA ILE A 95 -23.44 5.17 -21.08
C ILE A 95 -24.42 4.54 -22.07
N ARG A 96 -24.01 3.47 -22.78
CA ARG A 96 -24.76 2.91 -23.91
C ARG A 96 -25.05 1.44 -23.72
N ALA A 97 -26.31 1.03 -23.90
CA ALA A 97 -26.69 -0.37 -23.78
C ALA A 97 -26.13 -1.16 -24.97
N VAL A 98 -25.38 -2.24 -24.69
CA VAL A 98 -24.67 -3.03 -25.71
C VAL A 98 -25.63 -3.63 -26.74
N HIS A 99 -26.83 -4.05 -26.34
CA HIS A 99 -27.77 -4.70 -27.25
C HIS A 99 -28.44 -3.77 -28.27
N SER A 100 -28.40 -2.46 -28.06
CA SER A 100 -29.12 -1.47 -28.88
C SER A 100 -28.28 -0.30 -29.36
N ASP A 101 -27.07 -0.12 -28.83
CA ASP A 101 -26.19 1.05 -28.99
C ASP A 101 -26.83 2.40 -28.57
N LYS A 102 -27.98 2.37 -27.89
CA LYS A 102 -28.69 3.56 -27.38
C LYS A 102 -28.13 3.99 -26.04
N SER A 103 -28.15 5.30 -25.78
CA SER A 103 -27.59 5.88 -24.56
C SER A 103 -28.64 6.11 -23.49
N LEU A 104 -28.23 6.09 -22.22
CA LEU A 104 -29.02 6.63 -21.11
C LEU A 104 -29.36 8.10 -21.37
N ASP A 105 -30.63 8.43 -21.18
CA ASP A 105 -31.25 9.71 -21.51
C ASP A 105 -32.18 10.15 -20.38
N VAL A 106 -32.00 11.36 -19.86
CA VAL A 106 -32.98 12.00 -19.00
C VAL A 106 -34.17 12.44 -19.86
N TYR A 107 -35.30 11.75 -19.68
CA TYR A 107 -36.46 11.89 -20.56
C TYR A 107 -36.97 13.33 -20.61
N GLN A 108 -37.27 13.79 -21.83
CA GLN A 108 -37.74 15.15 -22.12
C GLN A 108 -36.83 16.27 -21.61
N TRP A 109 -35.53 16.00 -21.40
CA TRP A 109 -34.59 17.00 -20.88
C TRP A 109 -35.09 17.63 -19.56
N SER A 110 -35.73 16.85 -18.71
CA SER A 110 -36.25 17.37 -17.44
C SER A 110 -35.11 17.75 -16.48
N LYS A 111 -35.31 18.78 -15.67
CA LYS A 111 -34.46 19.13 -14.52
C LYS A 111 -35.11 18.80 -13.18
N LEU A 112 -36.26 18.14 -13.19
CA LEU A 112 -37.04 17.84 -12.00
C LEU A 112 -36.66 16.47 -11.43
N ASP A 113 -36.79 16.38 -10.12
CA ASP A 113 -36.81 15.13 -9.36
C ASP A 113 -37.92 14.21 -9.85
N GLY A 114 -37.65 12.91 -9.87
CA GLY A 114 -38.59 11.90 -10.35
C GLY A 114 -38.60 11.72 -11.88
N ALA A 115 -37.82 12.50 -12.65
CA ALA A 115 -37.85 12.37 -14.09
C ALA A 115 -37.26 11.03 -14.55
N PRO A 116 -37.96 10.25 -15.41
CA PRO A 116 -37.50 8.93 -15.81
C PRO A 116 -36.18 8.97 -16.59
N ILE A 117 -35.34 7.98 -16.35
CA ILE A 117 -34.21 7.67 -17.22
C ILE A 117 -34.65 6.61 -18.22
N LYS A 118 -34.36 6.85 -19.50
CA LYS A 118 -34.75 6.00 -20.63
C LYS A 118 -33.53 5.72 -21.49
N GLN A 119 -33.64 4.76 -22.41
CA GLN A 119 -32.70 4.70 -23.52
C GLN A 119 -33.19 5.55 -24.69
N TRP A 120 -32.25 6.16 -25.42
CA TRP A 120 -32.53 6.90 -26.64
C TRP A 120 -31.34 6.87 -27.60
N SER A 121 -31.59 7.05 -28.89
CA SER A 121 -30.56 7.28 -29.90
C SER A 121 -29.61 8.40 -29.44
N PHE A 122 -28.30 8.13 -29.41
CA PHE A 122 -27.31 9.09 -28.94
C PHE A 122 -27.19 10.26 -29.93
N GLY A 123 -27.58 11.46 -29.49
CA GLY A 123 -27.63 12.67 -30.30
C GLY A 123 -26.76 13.80 -29.76
N TRP A 124 -25.79 13.50 -28.89
CA TRP A 124 -24.89 14.48 -28.24
C TRP A 124 -25.57 15.50 -27.30
N GLY A 125 -26.86 15.28 -26.97
CA GLY A 125 -27.62 16.13 -26.05
C GLY A 125 -27.05 16.11 -24.63
N GLN A 126 -27.17 17.22 -23.90
CA GLN A 126 -26.65 17.31 -22.52
C GLN A 126 -27.38 16.36 -21.56
N ASN A 127 -28.65 16.05 -21.85
CA ASN A 127 -29.46 15.07 -21.11
C ASN A 127 -28.98 13.62 -21.27
N GLN A 128 -28.02 13.35 -22.15
CA GLN A 128 -27.40 12.04 -22.40
C GLN A 128 -25.94 11.96 -21.93
N LYS A 129 -25.45 13.00 -21.24
CA LYS A 129 -24.08 13.09 -20.73
C LYS A 129 -24.11 12.91 -19.22
N TRP A 130 -23.17 12.12 -18.72
CA TRP A 130 -23.14 11.71 -17.32
C TRP A 130 -21.78 12.05 -16.69
N LYS A 131 -21.81 12.46 -15.42
CA LYS A 131 -20.62 12.62 -14.58
C LYS A 131 -20.57 11.45 -13.61
N LEU A 132 -19.41 10.81 -13.53
CA LEU A 132 -19.14 9.72 -12.60
C LEU A 132 -18.31 10.27 -11.45
N ASN A 133 -18.87 10.29 -10.25
CA ASN A 133 -18.15 10.70 -9.04
C ASN A 133 -17.99 9.48 -8.14
N SER A 134 -16.76 9.04 -7.91
CA SER A 134 -16.52 7.91 -7.01
C SER A 134 -16.89 8.27 -5.57
N THR A 135 -17.44 7.29 -4.87
CA THR A 135 -17.81 7.35 -3.45
C THR A 135 -16.74 6.63 -2.62
N SER A 136 -16.87 6.75 -1.31
CA SER A 136 -15.98 6.17 -0.30
C SER A 136 -15.76 4.66 -0.45
N ASN A 137 -16.81 3.91 -0.80
CA ASN A 137 -16.78 2.45 -0.90
C ASN A 137 -16.49 1.94 -2.32
N GLY A 138 -16.04 2.81 -3.23
CA GLY A 138 -15.74 2.48 -4.63
C GLY A 138 -16.95 2.44 -5.57
N ALA A 139 -18.18 2.64 -5.07
CA ALA A 139 -19.33 2.87 -5.94
C ALA A 139 -19.28 4.28 -6.56
N PHE A 140 -20.17 4.56 -7.51
CA PHE A 140 -20.25 5.84 -8.21
C PHE A 140 -21.62 6.51 -8.03
N LYS A 141 -21.59 7.81 -7.72
CA LYS A 141 -22.72 8.70 -7.94
C LYS A 141 -22.71 9.14 -9.41
N ILE A 142 -23.67 8.62 -10.17
CA ILE A 142 -23.84 8.90 -11.60
C ILE A 142 -24.82 10.06 -11.75
N SER A 143 -24.33 11.24 -12.14
CA SER A 143 -25.16 12.45 -12.22
C SER A 143 -25.33 12.93 -13.65
N SER A 144 -26.51 13.48 -13.96
CA SER A 144 -26.74 14.10 -15.27
C SER A 144 -25.89 15.35 -15.42
N ALA A 145 -25.17 15.49 -16.53
CA ALA A 145 -24.41 16.71 -16.83
C ALA A 145 -25.35 17.92 -17.05
N TYR A 146 -26.63 17.67 -17.39
CA TYR A 146 -27.64 18.69 -17.64
C TYR A 146 -28.31 19.21 -16.36
N SER A 147 -28.87 18.31 -15.54
CA SER A 147 -29.65 18.68 -14.34
C SER A 147 -28.83 18.68 -13.05
N LYS A 148 -27.69 17.99 -13.03
CA LYS A 148 -26.87 17.66 -11.85
C LYS A 148 -27.50 16.68 -10.86
N LEU A 149 -28.69 16.15 -11.17
CA LEU A 149 -29.38 15.15 -10.35
C LEU A 149 -28.78 13.75 -10.55
N LEU A 150 -28.93 12.90 -9.53
CA LEU A 150 -28.35 11.56 -9.46
C LEU A 150 -29.28 10.50 -10.04
N MET A 151 -28.71 9.55 -10.78
CA MET A 151 -29.38 8.32 -11.17
C MET A 151 -29.75 7.51 -9.91
N THR A 152 -31.04 7.29 -9.74
CA THR A 152 -31.65 6.78 -8.51
C THR A 152 -32.59 5.64 -8.86
N VAL A 153 -32.54 4.54 -8.10
CA VAL A 153 -33.57 3.50 -8.17
C VAL A 153 -34.59 3.69 -7.06
N LYS A 154 -35.87 3.40 -7.34
CA LYS A 154 -36.97 3.73 -6.43
C LYS A 154 -36.94 2.91 -5.12
N ASN A 155 -36.61 1.63 -5.21
CA ASN A 155 -36.54 0.69 -4.09
C ASN A 155 -35.70 -0.53 -4.50
N ALA A 156 -35.67 -1.59 -3.70
CA ALA A 156 -34.89 -2.81 -3.98
C ALA A 156 -35.59 -3.85 -4.87
N ASP A 157 -36.82 -3.59 -5.35
CA ASP A 157 -37.60 -4.59 -6.08
C ASP A 157 -37.07 -4.80 -7.51
N LYS A 158 -37.12 -6.05 -8.00
CA LYS A 158 -36.89 -6.33 -9.41
C LYS A 158 -37.92 -5.60 -10.29
N GLY A 159 -37.47 -4.99 -11.37
CA GLY A 159 -38.33 -4.19 -12.25
C GLY A 159 -38.56 -2.75 -11.79
N SER A 160 -37.99 -2.35 -10.65
CA SER A 160 -38.12 -0.98 -10.16
C SER A 160 -37.50 0.01 -11.13
N THR A 161 -38.17 1.15 -11.31
CA THR A 161 -37.77 2.19 -12.27
C THR A 161 -36.54 2.95 -11.79
N VAL A 162 -35.68 3.29 -12.75
CA VAL A 162 -34.54 4.19 -12.56
C VAL A 162 -34.89 5.59 -13.11
N TYR A 163 -34.63 6.60 -12.30
CA TYR A 163 -34.99 8.00 -12.54
C TYR A 163 -33.91 8.92 -11.98
N GLN A 164 -33.98 10.22 -12.28
CA GLN A 164 -33.08 11.19 -11.64
C GLN A 164 -33.71 11.81 -10.40
N ASN A 165 -32.90 12.05 -9.36
CA ASN A 165 -33.36 12.69 -8.13
C ASN A 165 -32.25 13.51 -7.48
N SER A 166 -32.63 14.47 -6.64
CA SER A 166 -31.73 15.14 -5.71
C SER A 166 -31.02 14.13 -4.83
N ASP A 167 -29.81 14.48 -4.39
CA ASP A 167 -29.01 13.63 -3.51
C ASP A 167 -29.72 13.47 -2.16
N ILE A 168 -30.20 12.27 -1.89
CA ILE A 168 -30.86 11.87 -0.65
C ILE A 168 -29.95 10.99 0.21
N SER A 169 -28.66 10.86 -0.16
CA SER A 169 -27.64 10.14 0.61
C SER A 169 -28.01 8.68 0.91
N THR A 170 -28.58 7.98 -0.06
CA THR A 170 -28.94 6.56 0.06
C THR A 170 -28.12 5.68 -0.86
N ALA A 171 -27.93 4.40 -0.49
CA ALA A 171 -27.28 3.40 -1.33
C ALA A 171 -28.03 3.16 -2.67
N PHE A 172 -29.31 3.55 -2.78
CA PHE A 172 -30.06 3.50 -4.04
C PHE A 172 -29.58 4.54 -5.08
N GLN A 173 -28.66 5.44 -4.72
CA GLN A 173 -28.03 6.42 -5.63
C GLN A 173 -26.56 6.11 -5.95
N ASN A 174 -26.05 4.98 -5.45
CA ASN A 174 -24.67 4.56 -5.62
C ASN A 174 -24.62 3.32 -6.52
N TRP A 175 -23.68 3.30 -7.46
CA TRP A 175 -23.62 2.31 -8.52
C TRP A 175 -22.20 1.79 -8.71
N TYR A 176 -22.00 0.48 -8.59
CA TYR A 176 -20.74 -0.17 -8.95
C TYR A 176 -20.67 -0.42 -10.45
N LEU A 177 -19.49 -0.21 -11.03
CA LEU A 177 -19.23 -0.40 -12.46
C LEU A 177 -18.32 -1.62 -12.62
N ASN A 178 -18.91 -2.81 -12.74
CA ASN A 178 -18.16 -4.06 -12.81
C ASN A 178 -17.82 -4.38 -14.27
N PRO A 179 -16.55 -4.42 -14.69
CA PRO A 179 -16.21 -4.72 -16.07
C PRO A 179 -16.59 -6.17 -16.41
N VAL A 180 -17.16 -6.38 -17.60
CA VAL A 180 -17.64 -7.70 -18.02
C VAL A 180 -16.49 -8.69 -18.25
N ASP A 181 -15.29 -8.19 -18.54
CA ASP A 181 -14.07 -9.01 -18.62
C ASP A 181 -13.54 -9.45 -17.24
N GLY A 182 -14.09 -8.91 -16.14
CA GLY A 182 -13.78 -9.27 -14.77
C GLY A 182 -12.47 -8.68 -14.21
N ASN A 183 -11.73 -7.90 -15.01
CA ASN A 183 -10.43 -7.35 -14.63
C ASN A 183 -10.59 -6.02 -13.89
N CYS A 184 -10.57 -6.06 -12.56
CA CYS A 184 -10.39 -4.87 -11.73
C CYS A 184 -10.15 -5.21 -10.25
N THR A 185 -9.81 -4.19 -9.48
CA THR A 185 -9.70 -4.27 -8.01
C THR A 185 -11.08 -4.43 -7.39
N ARG A 186 -11.30 -5.49 -6.61
CA ARG A 186 -12.57 -5.70 -5.88
C ARG A 186 -12.45 -5.30 -4.42
N SER A 187 -13.56 -4.82 -3.85
CA SER A 187 -13.64 -4.49 -2.41
C SER A 187 -13.24 -5.65 -1.47
N THR A 188 -13.48 -6.90 -1.89
CA THR A 188 -13.06 -8.11 -1.16
C THR A 188 -11.54 -8.35 -1.24
N ASP A 189 -10.91 -7.89 -2.32
CA ASP A 189 -9.47 -8.07 -2.53
C ASP A 189 -8.67 -7.09 -1.66
N VAL A 190 -9.22 -5.90 -1.37
CA VAL A 190 -8.60 -4.90 -0.47
C VAL A 190 -8.49 -5.41 0.97
N GLN A 191 -9.51 -6.08 1.51
CA GLN A 191 -9.47 -6.66 2.86
C GLN A 191 -8.56 -7.91 2.93
N ALA A 192 -8.47 -8.67 1.83
CA ALA A 192 -7.50 -9.76 1.69
C ALA A 192 -6.05 -9.25 1.54
N GLN A 193 -5.85 -8.06 0.97
CA GLN A 193 -4.55 -7.39 0.87
C GLN A 193 -4.08 -6.76 2.19
N LEU A 194 -4.99 -6.52 3.15
CA LEU A 194 -4.67 -5.91 4.45
C LEU A 194 -4.42 -6.96 5.55
N GLN A 195 -3.65 -8.01 5.24
CA GLN A 195 -3.22 -9.02 6.21
C GLN A 195 -1.75 -8.76 6.57
N PRO A 196 -1.45 -8.09 7.70
CA PRO A 196 -0.07 -7.88 8.10
C PRO A 196 0.58 -9.22 8.42
N ASP A 197 1.86 -9.33 8.12
CA ASP A 197 2.76 -10.37 8.57
C ASP A 197 3.87 -9.73 9.43
N GLY A 198 4.93 -10.47 9.69
CA GLY A 198 6.04 -9.94 10.46
C GLY A 198 5.68 -9.62 11.92
N PHE A 199 6.50 -8.79 12.56
CA PHE A 199 6.21 -8.32 13.92
C PHE A 199 4.91 -7.50 14.01
N ALA A 200 4.48 -6.85 12.92
CA ALA A 200 3.20 -6.14 12.87
C ALA A 200 1.97 -7.05 13.01
N SER A 201 2.13 -8.36 12.79
CA SER A 201 1.07 -9.37 12.96
C SER A 201 0.97 -9.98 14.36
N GLN A 202 1.94 -9.71 15.22
CA GLN A 202 2.04 -10.33 16.54
C GLN A 202 1.44 -9.45 17.63
N THR A 203 1.09 -10.08 18.76
CA THR A 203 0.70 -9.34 19.96
C THR A 203 1.84 -8.47 20.46
N GLY A 204 1.56 -7.19 20.67
CA GLY A 204 2.53 -6.22 21.18
C GLY A 204 2.28 -5.78 22.62
N PRO A 205 3.22 -5.02 23.21
CA PRO A 205 3.12 -4.51 24.59
C PRO A 205 2.03 -3.45 24.77
N ASP A 206 1.44 -2.96 23.68
CA ASP A 206 0.33 -2.02 23.66
C ASP A 206 -1.05 -2.67 23.80
N GLY A 207 -1.11 -4.00 23.89
CA GLY A 207 -2.34 -4.79 24.02
C GLY A 207 -3.04 -5.11 22.70
N LEU A 208 -2.51 -4.64 21.55
CA LEU A 208 -3.01 -5.05 20.25
C LEU A 208 -2.48 -6.44 19.90
N VAL A 209 -3.32 -7.23 19.24
CA VAL A 209 -2.97 -8.60 18.80
C VAL A 209 -2.42 -8.65 17.39
N THR A 210 -2.69 -7.63 16.58
CA THR A 210 -2.25 -7.48 15.18
C THR A 210 -2.50 -6.03 14.70
N THR A 211 -2.00 -5.69 13.51
CA THR A 211 -2.20 -4.40 12.84
C THR A 211 -3.43 -4.44 11.92
N THR A 212 -4.44 -3.63 12.21
CA THR A 212 -5.69 -3.52 11.44
C THR A 212 -5.88 -2.16 10.76
N GLY A 213 -5.01 -1.20 11.05
CA GLY A 213 -5.07 0.17 10.56
C GLY A 213 -6.38 0.86 10.94
N GLY A 214 -7.06 1.43 9.94
CA GLY A 214 -8.40 2.01 10.05
C GLY A 214 -9.54 0.99 10.17
N GLY A 215 -9.26 -0.31 10.07
CA GLY A 215 -10.26 -1.39 10.10
C GLY A 215 -11.27 -1.28 8.95
N ASP A 216 -12.54 -1.58 9.23
CA ASP A 216 -13.64 -1.59 8.25
C ASP A 216 -14.33 -0.23 8.07
N VAL A 217 -13.68 0.87 8.51
CA VAL A 217 -14.22 2.21 8.30
C VAL A 217 -14.34 2.52 6.81
N ALA A 218 -15.47 3.11 6.40
CA ALA A 218 -15.69 3.51 5.02
C ALA A 218 -14.53 4.39 4.49
N PRO A 219 -13.89 4.02 3.36
CA PRO A 219 -12.70 4.73 2.90
C PRO A 219 -12.98 6.18 2.48
N THR A 220 -12.04 7.10 2.72
CA THR A 220 -12.10 8.46 2.19
C THR A 220 -11.13 8.59 1.02
N VAL A 221 -11.63 8.96 -0.15
CA VAL A 221 -10.78 9.19 -1.32
C VAL A 221 -10.16 10.59 -1.24
N VAL A 222 -8.83 10.67 -1.27
CA VAL A 222 -8.08 11.93 -1.19
C VAL A 222 -7.29 12.19 -2.47
N ARG A 223 -7.24 13.45 -2.89
CA ARG A 223 -6.56 13.91 -4.12
C ARG A 223 -5.75 15.19 -3.93
N SER A 224 -5.60 15.65 -2.69
CA SER A 224 -4.89 16.88 -2.34
C SER A 224 -4.18 16.72 -1.01
N CYS A 225 -3.14 17.53 -0.81
CA CYS A 225 -2.33 17.47 0.41
C CYS A 225 -3.16 17.76 1.65
N ASP A 226 -4.00 18.80 1.61
CA ASP A 226 -4.85 19.20 2.74
C ASP A 226 -5.82 18.08 3.14
N ALA A 227 -6.46 17.42 2.17
CA ALA A 227 -7.37 16.31 2.45
C ALA A 227 -6.65 15.10 3.05
N LEU A 228 -5.44 14.79 2.56
CA LEU A 228 -4.61 13.71 3.12
C LEU A 228 -4.20 14.05 4.56
N ILE A 229 -3.67 15.25 4.80
CA ILE A 229 -3.25 15.68 6.14
C ILE A 229 -4.42 15.68 7.11
N GLN A 230 -5.57 16.22 6.70
CA GLN A 230 -6.77 16.24 7.53
C GLN A 230 -7.22 14.84 7.93
N ALA A 231 -7.25 13.89 6.98
CA ALA A 231 -7.65 12.51 7.24
C ALA A 231 -6.68 11.79 8.18
N LEU A 232 -5.38 12.12 8.16
CA LEU A 232 -4.37 11.43 8.97
C LEU A 232 -4.16 12.04 10.34
N SER A 233 -4.52 13.31 10.53
CA SER A 233 -4.22 14.06 11.77
C SER A 233 -5.32 14.00 12.83
N ASP A 234 -6.50 13.46 12.51
CA ASP A 234 -7.59 13.32 13.47
C ASP A 234 -7.50 12.03 14.31
N ASP A 235 -8.23 11.97 15.43
CA ASP A 235 -8.21 10.82 16.34
C ASP A 235 -9.15 9.68 15.89
N ALA A 236 -9.95 9.86 14.83
CA ALA A 236 -10.90 8.85 14.37
C ALA A 236 -10.18 7.75 13.58
N ALA A 237 -10.70 6.51 13.61
CA ALA A 237 -10.20 5.49 12.69
C ALA A 237 -10.49 5.91 11.23
N ARG A 238 -9.52 5.79 10.33
CA ARG A 238 -9.67 6.20 8.92
C ARG A 238 -9.05 5.18 7.98
N VAL A 239 -9.78 4.87 6.92
CA VAL A 239 -9.23 4.27 5.71
C VAL A 239 -9.17 5.36 4.65
N VAL A 240 -8.02 5.57 4.02
CA VAL A 240 -7.74 6.64 3.09
C VAL A 240 -7.26 6.04 1.79
N HIS A 241 -7.96 6.35 0.69
CA HIS A 241 -7.62 5.87 -0.64
C HIS A 241 -7.00 6.99 -1.48
N ILE A 242 -5.82 6.73 -2.04
CA ILE A 242 -5.22 7.54 -3.09
C ILE A 242 -5.55 6.85 -4.41
N PRO A 243 -6.33 7.46 -5.33
CA PRO A 243 -6.65 6.83 -6.59
C PRO A 243 -5.39 6.55 -7.41
N ASP A 244 -5.45 5.52 -8.25
CA ASP A 244 -4.40 5.28 -9.24
C ASP A 244 -4.15 6.53 -10.12
N ASN A 245 -2.91 6.65 -10.61
CA ASN A 245 -2.43 7.78 -11.39
C ASN A 245 -2.68 9.16 -10.75
N THR A 246 -2.75 9.23 -9.42
CA THR A 246 -2.90 10.47 -8.66
C THR A 246 -1.60 10.83 -7.96
N THR A 247 -1.11 12.04 -8.23
CA THR A 247 -0.02 12.66 -7.48
C THR A 247 -0.60 13.67 -6.49
N ILE A 248 -0.45 13.40 -5.19
CA ILE A 248 -0.70 14.37 -4.13
C ILE A 248 0.58 15.17 -3.89
N ASP A 249 0.64 16.37 -4.42
CA ASP A 249 1.77 17.27 -4.23
C ASP A 249 1.59 18.08 -2.93
N CYS A 250 2.47 17.85 -1.97
CA CYS A 250 2.52 18.54 -0.68
C CYS A 250 3.64 19.57 -0.60
N ARG A 251 4.32 19.87 -1.72
CA ARG A 251 5.38 20.86 -1.72
C ARG A 251 4.83 22.26 -1.50
N THR A 252 5.26 22.90 -0.43
CA THR A 252 4.94 24.30 -0.12
C THR A 252 5.92 25.24 -0.81
N PRO A 253 5.56 26.53 -1.00
CA PRO A 253 6.52 27.55 -1.40
C PRO A 253 7.75 27.55 -0.50
N ASP A 254 8.91 27.76 -1.09
CA ASP A 254 10.19 27.59 -0.42
C ASP A 254 10.36 28.58 0.75
N ILE A 255 10.67 28.05 1.92
CA ILE A 255 11.28 28.84 2.99
C ILE A 255 12.78 28.79 2.79
N VAL A 256 13.43 29.95 2.81
CA VAL A 256 14.90 30.03 2.68
C VAL A 256 15.54 29.70 4.02
N LYS A 257 16.49 28.78 4.01
CA LYS A 257 17.28 28.36 5.17
C LYS A 257 18.78 28.47 4.90
N GLN A 258 19.54 28.75 5.95
CA GLN A 258 21.01 28.75 5.91
C GLN A 258 21.52 27.34 6.15
N VAL A 259 22.38 26.87 5.25
CA VAL A 259 22.91 25.49 5.25
C VAL A 259 24.41 25.51 4.99
N CYS A 260 25.07 24.41 5.33
CA CYS A 260 26.50 24.24 5.10
C CYS A 260 26.75 23.59 3.75
N ALA A 261 27.77 24.05 3.03
CA ALA A 261 28.17 23.50 1.74
C ALA A 261 29.50 22.74 1.90
N THR A 262 29.47 21.44 1.63
CA THR A 262 30.63 20.56 1.75
C THR A 262 31.06 20.11 0.36
N GLN A 263 32.32 20.37 0.02
CA GLN A 263 32.88 19.97 -1.27
C GLN A 263 33.14 18.46 -1.25
N CYS A 264 32.77 17.79 -2.33
CA CYS A 264 33.03 16.37 -2.49
C CYS A 264 34.55 16.11 -2.58
N PRO A 265 35.04 14.96 -2.05
CA PRO A 265 36.43 14.58 -2.19
C PRO A 265 36.86 14.52 -3.66
N ALA A 266 38.11 14.91 -3.94
CA ALA A 266 38.62 15.04 -5.31
C ALA A 266 38.64 13.72 -6.11
N TYR A 267 38.67 12.57 -5.43
CA TYR A 267 38.63 11.26 -6.08
C TYR A 267 37.22 10.80 -6.48
N LEU A 268 36.17 11.48 -5.99
CA LEU A 268 34.78 11.22 -6.38
C LEU A 268 34.31 12.26 -7.38
N ASP A 269 34.21 13.52 -6.96
CA ASP A 269 33.79 14.63 -7.82
C ASP A 269 34.27 15.97 -7.21
N PRO A 270 35.44 16.50 -7.62
CA PRO A 270 35.98 17.72 -7.04
C PRO A 270 35.14 18.97 -7.32
N ASN A 271 34.21 18.93 -8.28
CA ASN A 271 33.41 20.09 -8.67
C ASN A 271 32.03 20.12 -8.00
N LYS A 272 31.68 19.06 -7.28
CA LYS A 272 30.39 18.89 -6.65
C LYS A 272 30.40 19.33 -5.20
N PHE A 273 29.28 19.92 -4.80
CA PHE A 273 28.98 20.26 -3.42
C PHE A 273 27.73 19.53 -2.96
N THR A 274 27.77 19.00 -1.75
CA THR A 274 26.58 18.57 -1.01
C THR A 274 26.20 19.67 -0.02
N TYR A 275 24.92 19.70 0.35
CA TYR A 275 24.39 20.70 1.27
C TYR A 275 23.76 20.00 2.45
N ARG A 276 23.98 20.52 3.66
CA ARG A 276 23.47 19.90 4.90
C ARG A 276 23.00 20.95 5.89
N PHE A 277 21.90 20.65 6.58
CA PHE A 277 21.47 21.43 7.73
C PHE A 277 22.39 21.23 8.94
N PRO A 278 22.87 22.30 9.59
CA PRO A 278 23.47 22.16 10.92
C PRO A 278 22.39 21.78 11.94
N VAL A 279 22.59 20.66 12.65
CA VAL A 279 21.71 20.26 13.75
C VAL A 279 22.31 20.64 15.10
N GLY A 280 21.47 21.16 16.01
CA GLY A 280 21.92 21.66 17.31
C GLY A 280 22.94 22.80 17.18
N ASN A 281 24.10 22.65 17.81
CA ASN A 281 25.18 23.64 17.81
C ASN A 281 26.29 23.37 16.78
N GLN A 282 26.05 22.47 15.82
CA GLN A 282 27.05 22.15 14.79
C GLN A 282 27.38 23.36 13.93
N THR A 283 28.66 23.53 13.66
CA THR A 283 29.18 24.50 12.71
C THR A 283 29.41 23.84 11.34
N CYS A 284 29.60 24.62 10.27
CA CYS A 284 29.87 24.01 8.96
C CYS A 284 31.23 23.30 8.92
N LEU A 285 32.21 23.73 9.72
CA LEU A 285 33.46 22.99 9.92
C LEU A 285 33.20 21.60 10.52
N ASP A 286 32.29 21.49 11.50
CA ASP A 286 31.91 20.19 12.09
C ASP A 286 31.24 19.26 11.06
N LEU A 287 30.60 19.84 10.05
CA LEU A 287 29.96 19.14 8.93
C LEU A 287 30.90 18.90 7.73
N GLY A 288 32.20 19.16 7.88
CA GLY A 288 33.21 18.89 6.85
C GLY A 288 33.36 19.98 5.79
N SER A 289 32.72 21.14 5.95
CA SER A 289 33.00 22.31 5.11
C SER A 289 34.39 22.88 5.43
N THR A 290 34.97 23.65 4.50
CA THR A 290 36.28 24.31 4.70
C THR A 290 36.18 25.63 5.46
N THR A 291 34.97 26.18 5.61
CA THR A 291 34.69 27.42 6.35
C THR A 291 33.36 27.31 7.10
N ASN A 292 33.12 28.20 8.06
CA ASN A 292 31.83 28.35 8.75
C ASN A 292 30.80 29.19 7.98
N GLN A 293 31.03 29.49 6.70
CA GLN A 293 30.08 30.23 5.89
C GLN A 293 28.89 29.34 5.49
N THR A 294 27.70 29.89 5.60
CA THR A 294 26.47 29.24 5.15
C THR A 294 26.04 29.76 3.78
N VAL A 295 25.24 28.96 3.08
CA VAL A 295 24.55 29.34 1.84
C VAL A 295 23.04 29.22 2.01
N SER A 296 22.30 29.94 1.19
CA SER A 296 20.84 29.92 1.21
C SER A 296 20.28 28.79 0.35
N LYS A 297 19.40 27.95 0.91
CA LYS A 297 18.66 26.91 0.18
C LYS A 297 17.16 26.98 0.46
N ALA A 298 16.40 26.63 -0.56
CA ALA A 298 14.97 26.44 -0.52
C ALA A 298 14.63 25.13 0.20
N VAL A 299 13.65 25.18 1.11
CA VAL A 299 13.24 24.02 1.90
C VAL A 299 11.73 23.99 2.07
N ASN A 300 11.16 22.81 1.84
CA ASN A 300 9.79 22.46 2.20
C ASN A 300 9.78 21.77 3.58
N SER A 301 8.99 22.28 4.53
CA SER A 301 8.88 21.70 5.89
C SER A 301 7.58 20.92 6.13
N GLN A 302 6.87 20.55 5.08
CA GLN A 302 5.57 19.91 5.17
C GLN A 302 5.69 18.49 5.74
N ARG A 303 4.90 18.23 6.78
CA ARG A 303 4.79 16.93 7.44
C ARG A 303 3.37 16.67 7.87
N VAL A 304 3.02 15.41 7.99
CA VAL A 304 1.77 14.95 8.56
C VAL A 304 2.04 14.20 9.86
N LEU A 305 1.34 14.57 10.93
CA LEU A 305 1.33 13.81 12.17
C LEU A 305 0.24 12.75 12.05
N VAL A 306 0.64 11.53 11.67
CA VAL A 306 -0.29 10.43 11.48
C VAL A 306 -0.68 9.89 12.84
N LYS A 307 -1.96 10.02 13.20
CA LYS A 307 -2.54 9.50 14.43
C LYS A 307 -2.75 7.98 14.37
N SER A 308 -3.19 7.39 15.49
CA SER A 308 -3.52 5.96 15.56
C SER A 308 -4.70 5.58 14.66
N HIS A 309 -4.81 4.30 14.32
CA HIS A 309 -5.94 3.69 13.59
C HIS A 309 -6.12 4.25 12.17
N LYS A 310 -5.04 4.23 11.38
CA LYS A 310 -5.04 4.79 10.01
C LYS A 310 -4.64 3.72 9.01
N THR A 311 -5.33 3.66 7.89
CA THR A 311 -4.90 2.95 6.68
C THR A 311 -4.79 3.96 5.56
N VAL A 312 -3.64 4.06 4.90
CA VAL A 312 -3.48 4.74 3.62
C VAL A 312 -3.17 3.68 2.57
N LEU A 313 -4.00 3.62 1.53
CA LEU A 313 -3.87 2.68 0.44
C LEU A 313 -3.86 3.43 -0.90
N GLY A 314 -2.82 3.23 -1.71
CA GLY A 314 -2.90 3.59 -3.13
C GLY A 314 -3.66 2.52 -3.90
N LEU A 315 -4.57 2.94 -4.78
CA LEU A 315 -5.43 2.03 -5.54
C LEU A 315 -4.80 1.54 -6.85
N GLY A 316 -3.53 1.90 -7.10
CA GLY A 316 -2.75 1.42 -8.23
C GLY A 316 -1.33 2.00 -8.21
N SER A 317 -0.47 1.43 -9.05
CA SER A 317 0.97 1.77 -9.15
C SER A 317 1.27 3.25 -9.44
N GLY A 318 0.30 4.01 -9.98
CA GLY A 318 0.42 5.44 -10.23
C GLY A 318 0.11 6.33 -9.01
N SER A 319 -0.17 5.77 -7.83
CA SER A 319 -0.49 6.53 -6.61
C SER A 319 0.77 7.11 -5.95
N LYS A 320 0.83 8.43 -5.75
CA LYS A 320 2.05 9.12 -5.26
C LYS A 320 1.77 10.24 -4.28
N VAL A 321 2.70 10.47 -3.37
CA VAL A 321 2.76 11.63 -2.47
C VAL A 321 4.14 12.29 -2.60
N LYS A 322 4.17 13.60 -2.87
CA LYS A 322 5.42 14.36 -3.07
C LYS A 322 5.65 15.35 -1.96
N GLY A 323 6.86 15.38 -1.42
CA GLY A 323 7.31 16.43 -0.49
C GLY A 323 6.57 16.45 0.85
N LEU A 324 6.12 15.28 1.34
CA LEU A 324 5.49 15.13 2.65
C LEU A 324 6.25 14.11 3.50
N SER A 325 6.67 14.50 4.70
CA SER A 325 7.14 13.55 5.71
C SER A 325 5.98 13.00 6.54
N PHE A 326 5.89 11.67 6.67
CA PHE A 326 4.92 10.98 7.52
C PHE A 326 5.54 10.75 8.90
N VAL A 327 4.98 11.38 9.94
CA VAL A 327 5.52 11.31 11.30
C VAL A 327 4.51 10.65 12.21
N LEU A 328 4.88 9.56 12.87
CA LEU A 328 4.03 8.74 13.73
C LEU A 328 4.53 8.81 15.18
N PRO A 329 4.24 9.89 15.93
CA PRO A 329 4.64 10.01 17.33
C PRO A 329 3.63 9.29 18.23
N TYR A 330 4.06 8.24 18.92
CA TYR A 330 3.24 7.43 19.84
C TYR A 330 2.00 6.80 19.20
N SER A 331 1.94 6.79 17.87
CA SER A 331 0.79 6.31 17.10
C SER A 331 0.78 4.80 17.07
N LYS A 332 -0.42 4.23 17.12
CA LYS A 332 -0.62 2.78 17.12
C LYS A 332 -1.48 2.35 15.95
N ASN A 333 -1.28 1.14 15.47
CA ASN A 333 -2.18 0.52 14.52
C ASN A 333 -2.32 1.33 13.21
N VAL A 334 -1.23 1.40 12.44
CA VAL A 334 -1.18 2.18 11.19
C VAL A 334 -0.70 1.32 10.02
N ILE A 335 -1.37 1.44 8.88
CA ILE A 335 -0.98 0.80 7.62
C ILE A 335 -0.73 1.89 6.57
N LEU A 336 0.44 1.87 5.94
CA LEU A 336 0.75 2.65 4.74
C LEU A 336 1.11 1.66 3.63
N LYS A 337 0.29 1.60 2.57
CA LYS A 337 0.40 0.57 1.55
C LYS A 337 0.19 1.06 0.13
N ASN A 338 0.99 0.56 -0.81
CA ASN A 338 0.79 0.68 -2.26
C ASN A 338 0.85 2.11 -2.85
N PHE A 339 1.78 2.96 -2.39
CA PHE A 339 2.00 4.30 -3.00
C PHE A 339 3.45 4.75 -2.89
N ALA A 340 3.85 5.68 -3.75
CA ALA A 340 5.19 6.27 -3.75
C ALA A 340 5.29 7.48 -2.81
N ILE A 341 6.42 7.61 -2.11
CA ILE A 341 6.82 8.78 -1.33
C ILE A 341 8.09 9.34 -1.96
N GLU A 342 8.01 10.54 -2.55
CA GLU A 342 9.12 11.10 -3.33
C GLU A 342 9.34 12.60 -3.07
N ASP A 343 10.50 13.11 -3.50
CA ASP A 343 10.81 14.54 -3.56
C ASP A 343 10.67 15.30 -2.24
N VAL A 344 11.15 14.70 -1.14
CA VAL A 344 11.29 15.39 0.15
C VAL A 344 12.67 16.03 0.18
N ASN A 345 12.78 17.28 -0.29
CA ASN A 345 14.01 18.09 -0.29
C ASN A 345 15.27 17.37 -0.85
N PRO A 346 15.23 16.77 -2.06
CA PRO A 346 16.28 15.87 -2.54
C PRO A 346 17.70 16.45 -2.66
N GLY A 347 17.89 17.77 -2.58
CA GLY A 347 19.21 18.41 -2.68
C GLY A 347 19.78 18.92 -1.36
N LEU A 348 19.24 18.47 -0.22
CA LEU A 348 19.64 18.97 1.09
C LEU A 348 19.57 17.89 2.16
N ILE A 349 20.71 17.52 2.72
CA ILE A 349 20.82 16.52 3.79
C ILE A 349 20.16 17.06 5.08
N GLU A 350 19.45 16.18 5.80
CA GLU A 350 18.75 16.46 7.08
C GLU A 350 17.62 17.50 6.98
N ALA A 351 17.02 17.64 5.79
CA ALA A 351 15.88 18.52 5.50
C ALA A 351 14.51 17.82 5.53
N GLY A 352 14.40 16.58 6.00
CA GLY A 352 13.17 15.82 6.05
C GLY A 352 13.33 14.38 5.55
N GLY A 353 12.53 13.48 6.12
CA GLY A 353 12.52 12.05 5.78
C GLY A 353 11.21 11.61 5.12
N GLY A 354 11.13 10.33 4.75
CA GLY A 354 9.92 9.71 4.22
C GLY A 354 8.93 9.39 5.34
N VAL A 355 9.23 8.37 6.13
CA VAL A 355 8.43 7.92 7.27
C VAL A 355 9.28 7.93 8.54
N TYR A 356 8.79 8.55 9.61
CA TYR A 356 9.43 8.56 10.92
C TYR A 356 8.50 7.97 11.98
N LEU A 357 8.97 6.92 12.65
CA LEU A 357 8.27 6.24 13.74
C LEU A 357 8.93 6.58 15.08
N ASP A 358 8.22 7.26 15.97
CA ASP A 358 8.73 7.61 17.29
C ASP A 358 7.81 7.05 18.36
N HIS A 359 8.26 6.03 19.09
CA HIS A 359 7.44 5.29 20.07
C HIS A 359 6.14 4.71 19.47
N ALA A 360 6.08 4.54 18.15
CA ALA A 360 4.92 3.96 17.47
C ALA A 360 4.84 2.45 17.68
N SER A 361 3.65 1.87 17.55
CA SER A 361 3.49 0.42 17.59
C SER A 361 2.46 -0.13 16.61
N HIS A 362 2.62 -1.38 16.16
CA HIS A 362 1.73 -2.01 15.19
C HIS A 362 1.63 -1.17 13.91
N VAL A 363 2.75 -1.11 13.18
CA VAL A 363 2.86 -0.35 11.94
C VAL A 363 3.25 -1.27 10.81
N TRP A 364 2.48 -1.26 9.73
CA TRP A 364 2.77 -2.02 8.52
C TRP A 364 2.98 -1.08 7.34
N LEU A 365 4.18 -1.15 6.77
CA LEU A 365 4.62 -0.38 5.61
C LEU A 365 4.83 -1.39 4.47
N ASP A 366 4.02 -1.32 3.41
CA ASP A 366 3.97 -2.39 2.40
C ASP A 366 3.82 -1.87 0.98
N HIS A 367 4.55 -2.44 0.01
CA HIS A 367 4.49 -1.99 -1.40
C HIS A 367 4.66 -0.47 -1.55
N LEU A 368 5.54 0.12 -0.75
CA LEU A 368 5.89 1.53 -0.87
C LEU A 368 7.08 1.69 -1.80
N SER A 369 7.19 2.82 -2.47
CA SER A 369 8.44 3.22 -3.11
C SER A 369 8.96 4.54 -2.54
N PHE A 370 10.26 4.62 -2.37
CA PHE A 370 10.95 5.78 -1.82
C PHE A 370 12.04 6.24 -2.79
N SER A 371 12.05 7.51 -3.13
CA SER A 371 13.08 8.10 -3.98
C SER A 371 13.24 9.59 -3.67
N ARG A 372 14.46 10.12 -3.89
CA ARG A 372 14.70 11.58 -3.84
C ARG A 372 14.24 12.21 -2.53
N ILE A 373 14.56 11.56 -1.41
CA ILE A 373 14.32 12.06 -0.05
C ILE A 373 15.66 12.55 0.52
N SER A 374 15.60 13.55 1.39
CA SER A 374 16.75 14.29 1.91
C SER A 374 17.57 13.50 2.96
N ASP A 375 16.87 12.73 3.78
CA ASP A 375 17.39 12.00 4.94
C ASP A 375 16.73 10.61 5.01
N GLY A 376 16.51 10.02 6.18
CA GLY A 376 15.81 8.75 6.37
C GLY A 376 14.62 8.51 5.44
N TYR A 377 14.67 7.47 4.59
CA TYR A 377 13.49 7.00 3.87
C TYR A 377 12.49 6.44 4.89
N VAL A 378 12.97 5.61 5.82
CA VAL A 378 12.23 5.14 6.99
C VAL A 378 13.12 5.17 8.22
N ASP A 379 12.82 6.00 9.21
CA ASP A 379 13.55 6.03 10.48
C ASP A 379 12.64 5.65 11.63
N MET A 380 13.18 4.92 12.61
CA MET A 380 12.44 4.48 13.79
C MET A 380 13.25 4.60 15.09
N SER A 381 12.58 5.09 16.11
CA SER A 381 13.08 5.23 17.48
C SER A 381 12.06 4.66 18.44
N SER A 382 12.47 3.67 19.24
CA SER A 382 11.62 3.00 20.23
C SER A 382 10.30 2.43 19.68
N ALA A 383 10.25 2.09 18.40
CA ALA A 383 9.05 1.56 17.75
C ALA A 383 8.90 0.05 17.98
N LYS A 384 7.67 -0.44 18.13
CA LYS A 384 7.39 -1.86 18.40
C LYS A 384 6.44 -2.47 17.37
N ASN A 385 6.52 -3.77 17.11
CA ASN A 385 5.61 -4.46 16.19
C ASN A 385 5.55 -3.80 14.79
N VAL A 386 6.71 -3.63 14.15
CA VAL A 386 6.80 -2.99 12.82
C VAL A 386 7.09 -4.04 11.75
N THR A 387 6.42 -3.97 10.61
CA THR A 387 6.77 -4.73 9.41
C THR A 387 6.94 -3.77 8.23
N LEU A 388 8.06 -3.91 7.52
CA LEU A 388 8.35 -3.21 6.29
C LEU A 388 8.59 -4.25 5.20
N SER A 389 7.68 -4.29 4.23
CA SER A 389 7.60 -5.38 3.26
C SER A 389 7.38 -4.90 1.84
N TRP A 390 7.84 -5.71 0.88
CA TRP A 390 7.55 -5.51 -0.55
C TRP A 390 7.85 -4.10 -1.09
N SER A 391 8.74 -3.35 -0.43
CA SER A 391 8.96 -1.94 -0.73
C SER A 391 10.24 -1.74 -1.53
N HIS A 392 10.23 -0.73 -2.39
CA HIS A 392 11.36 -0.38 -3.24
C HIS A 392 12.03 0.92 -2.75
N PHE A 393 13.31 0.85 -2.44
CA PHE A 393 14.13 1.98 -2.02
C PHE A 393 15.10 2.32 -3.15
N ASP A 394 14.74 3.32 -3.96
CA ASP A 394 15.59 3.86 -5.00
C ASP A 394 16.61 4.81 -4.37
N GLY A 395 17.84 4.34 -4.28
CA GLY A 395 18.96 5.06 -3.68
C GLY A 395 19.67 6.02 -4.62
N HIS A 396 19.27 6.16 -5.88
CA HIS A 396 19.94 7.09 -6.79
C HIS A 396 19.73 8.54 -6.32
N ALA A 397 20.80 9.12 -5.77
CA ALA A 397 20.76 10.42 -5.09
C ALA A 397 21.94 11.32 -5.48
N PRO A 398 22.04 11.72 -6.77
CA PRO A 398 23.08 12.62 -7.22
C PRO A 398 23.01 14.01 -6.57
N GLU A 399 21.91 14.39 -5.95
CA GLU A 399 21.79 15.72 -5.35
C GLU A 399 22.33 15.83 -3.90
N ILE A 400 22.42 14.72 -3.16
CA ILE A 400 22.93 14.72 -1.77
C ILE A 400 24.20 13.89 -1.52
N SER A 401 24.62 13.02 -2.44
CA SER A 401 25.81 12.20 -2.23
C SER A 401 26.87 12.36 -3.32
N CYS A 402 28.15 12.29 -2.94
CA CYS A 402 29.29 12.39 -3.85
C CYS A 402 29.45 11.17 -4.76
N ASP A 403 28.97 10.00 -4.34
CA ASP A 403 28.97 8.76 -5.12
C ASP A 403 27.62 8.48 -5.83
N ASN A 404 26.70 9.44 -5.78
CA ASN A 404 25.34 9.37 -6.32
C ASN A 404 24.43 8.30 -5.67
N GLN A 405 24.77 7.81 -4.48
CA GLN A 405 23.94 6.85 -3.73
C GLN A 405 23.50 7.39 -2.36
N HIS A 406 22.26 7.12 -1.98
CA HIS A 406 21.64 7.67 -0.78
C HIS A 406 22.26 7.05 0.50
N PRO A 407 22.91 7.84 1.39
CA PRO A 407 23.64 7.29 2.54
C PRO A 407 22.80 7.09 3.81
N PHE A 408 21.53 7.53 3.79
CA PHE A 408 20.66 7.57 4.96
C PHE A 408 19.34 6.81 4.73
N VAL A 409 19.36 5.61 4.16
CA VAL A 409 18.09 4.95 3.78
C VAL A 409 17.20 4.70 4.99
N MET A 410 17.74 4.16 6.09
CA MET A 410 16.92 3.66 7.20
C MET A 410 17.67 3.42 8.50
N PHE A 411 17.12 3.93 9.60
CA PHE A 411 17.65 3.73 10.95
C PHE A 411 16.62 3.10 11.88
N ALA A 412 17.04 2.15 12.72
CA ALA A 412 16.23 1.60 13.79
C ALA A 412 16.98 1.60 15.12
N ASP A 413 16.48 2.37 16.09
CA ASP A 413 16.98 2.40 17.46
C ASP A 413 15.94 1.88 18.45
N ASN A 414 16.36 0.99 19.33
CA ASN A 414 15.53 0.31 20.33
C ASN A 414 14.18 -0.21 19.79
N SER A 415 14.15 -0.72 18.56
CA SER A 415 12.92 -1.03 17.82
C SER A 415 12.78 -2.50 17.42
N THR A 416 11.55 -3.03 17.35
CA THR A 416 11.30 -4.41 16.88
C THR A 416 10.67 -4.38 15.49
N VAL A 417 11.38 -4.92 14.50
CA VAL A 417 11.03 -4.71 13.09
C VAL A 417 11.33 -5.93 12.23
N THR A 418 10.42 -6.21 11.30
CA THR A 418 10.63 -7.16 10.22
C THR A 418 10.92 -6.39 8.93
N TYR A 419 11.93 -6.84 8.20
CA TYR A 419 12.22 -6.40 6.84
C TYR A 419 12.16 -7.60 5.91
N HIS A 420 11.19 -7.64 4.99
CA HIS A 420 11.18 -8.71 3.99
C HIS A 420 10.74 -8.32 2.61
N HIS A 421 11.27 -9.02 1.60
CA HIS A 421 10.91 -8.80 0.20
C HIS A 421 11.09 -7.33 -0.21
N ASN A 422 12.01 -6.61 0.41
CA ASN A 422 12.34 -5.25 0.02
C ASN A 422 13.45 -5.25 -1.01
N PHE A 423 13.38 -4.30 -1.94
CA PHE A 423 14.42 -4.06 -2.93
C PHE A 423 15.13 -2.75 -2.60
N TYR A 424 16.44 -2.84 -2.34
CA TYR A 424 17.33 -1.72 -2.10
C TYR A 424 18.21 -1.54 -3.33
N ASP A 425 17.87 -0.58 -4.18
CA ASP A 425 18.53 -0.34 -5.46
C ASP A 425 19.49 0.84 -5.37
N THR A 426 20.79 0.60 -5.58
CA THR A 426 21.78 1.67 -5.75
C THR A 426 21.85 2.60 -4.53
N VAL A 427 21.80 2.02 -3.33
CA VAL A 427 21.81 2.73 -2.03
C VAL A 427 23.19 2.75 -1.40
N GLY A 428 23.53 3.82 -0.67
CA GLY A 428 24.85 3.98 -0.09
C GLY A 428 25.03 3.25 1.24
N GLY A 429 24.13 3.50 2.19
CA GLY A 429 24.23 2.95 3.54
C GLY A 429 22.97 3.15 4.39
N ARG A 430 22.99 2.54 5.58
CA ARG A 430 21.86 2.46 6.51
C ARG A 430 20.68 1.69 5.92
N ASN A 431 20.84 0.45 5.50
CA ASN A 431 19.77 -0.30 4.83
C ASN A 431 19.59 -1.72 5.40
N PRO A 432 19.29 -1.89 6.72
CA PRO A 432 19.14 -0.84 7.74
C PRO A 432 20.39 -0.64 8.61
N LYS A 433 20.50 0.53 9.26
CA LYS A 433 21.36 0.72 10.44
C LYS A 433 20.56 0.43 11.71
N LEU A 434 21.07 -0.47 12.54
CA LEU A 434 20.46 -0.96 13.77
C LEU A 434 21.28 -0.50 14.99
N SER A 435 20.60 0.00 16.01
CA SER A 435 21.20 0.50 17.25
C SER A 435 20.31 0.20 18.47
N GLY A 436 20.91 0.19 19.65
CA GLY A 436 20.22 0.06 20.92
C GLY A 436 19.87 -1.38 21.28
N SER A 437 20.08 -1.73 22.55
CA SER A 437 19.89 -3.09 23.07
C SER A 437 18.44 -3.59 23.01
N GLY A 438 17.48 -2.67 22.88
CA GLY A 438 16.07 -2.98 22.65
C GLY A 438 15.71 -3.30 21.20
N THR A 439 16.67 -3.25 20.27
CA THR A 439 16.43 -3.55 18.86
C THR A 439 16.45 -5.04 18.56
N ARG A 440 15.42 -5.49 17.85
CA ARG A 440 15.27 -6.85 17.31
C ARG A 440 14.83 -6.72 15.85
N ALA A 441 15.71 -7.08 14.90
CA ALA A 441 15.42 -6.97 13.47
C ALA A 441 15.44 -8.35 12.80
N HIS A 442 14.37 -8.73 12.11
CA HIS A 442 14.35 -9.95 11.30
C HIS A 442 14.37 -9.57 9.82
N LEU A 443 15.43 -9.96 9.10
CA LEU A 443 15.67 -9.61 7.70
C LEU A 443 15.65 -10.88 6.84
N TYR A 444 14.62 -11.05 6.02
CA TYR A 444 14.55 -12.19 5.11
C TYR A 444 14.01 -11.89 3.71
N ASN A 445 14.44 -12.67 2.72
CA ASN A 445 14.02 -12.52 1.32
C ASN A 445 14.18 -11.10 0.76
N ASN A 446 15.14 -10.29 1.21
CA ASN A 446 15.40 -8.96 0.65
C ASN A 446 16.46 -9.02 -0.45
N TYR A 447 16.49 -7.99 -1.30
CA TYR A 447 17.50 -7.82 -2.34
C TYR A 447 18.21 -6.48 -2.22
N TRP A 448 19.53 -6.53 -2.06
CA TRP A 448 20.42 -5.37 -2.14
C TRP A 448 21.22 -5.40 -3.43
N HIS A 449 21.10 -4.34 -4.23
CA HIS A 449 21.80 -4.17 -5.49
C HIS A 449 22.70 -2.93 -5.44
N LYS A 450 24.00 -3.10 -5.73
CA LYS A 450 25.01 -2.02 -5.85
C LYS A 450 25.08 -1.09 -4.64
N VAL A 451 25.49 -1.63 -3.49
CA VAL A 451 25.61 -0.86 -2.25
C VAL A 451 27.05 -0.37 -2.03
N THR A 452 27.29 0.95 -2.02
CA THR A 452 28.66 1.50 -1.95
C THR A 452 29.33 1.39 -0.59
N TYR A 453 28.58 1.40 0.52
CA TYR A 453 29.18 1.37 1.86
C TYR A 453 28.82 0.13 2.68
N TYR A 454 27.57 -0.03 3.12
CA TYR A 454 27.11 -1.23 3.82
C TYR A 454 25.62 -1.43 3.67
N SER A 455 25.18 -2.69 3.72
CA SER A 455 23.76 -3.02 3.75
C SER A 455 23.20 -2.95 5.16
N THR A 456 23.35 -4.03 5.92
CA THR A 456 22.91 -4.05 7.32
C THR A 456 24.08 -3.71 8.24
N TYR A 457 23.86 -2.83 9.21
CA TYR A 457 24.84 -2.54 10.25
C TYR A 457 24.24 -2.64 11.65
N ALA A 458 24.93 -3.25 12.61
CA ALA A 458 24.44 -3.37 13.99
C ALA A 458 25.42 -2.81 15.03
N SER A 459 24.88 -2.08 16.01
CA SER A 459 25.63 -1.46 17.09
C SER A 459 24.82 -1.41 18.40
N HIS A 460 25.48 -1.04 19.50
CA HIS A 460 24.90 -0.77 20.81
C HIS A 460 23.96 -1.88 21.32
N GLY A 461 24.33 -3.14 21.08
CA GLY A 461 23.57 -4.32 21.49
C GLY A 461 22.35 -4.65 20.63
N ALA A 462 22.13 -3.95 19.51
CA ALA A 462 21.09 -4.32 18.54
C ALA A 462 21.32 -5.74 18.02
N GLN A 463 20.22 -6.48 17.85
CA GLN A 463 20.25 -7.86 17.39
C GLN A 463 19.52 -8.01 16.06
N ALA A 464 20.12 -8.73 15.11
CA ALA A 464 19.46 -9.08 13.86
C ALA A 464 19.58 -10.56 13.52
N LYS A 465 18.49 -11.14 13.01
CA LYS A 465 18.47 -12.44 12.33
C LYS A 465 18.35 -12.20 10.82
N ILE A 466 19.25 -12.78 10.03
CA ILE A 466 19.41 -12.51 8.59
C ILE A 466 19.44 -13.82 7.79
N GLU A 467 18.45 -14.05 6.94
CA GLU A 467 18.26 -15.32 6.23
C GLU A 467 17.61 -15.16 4.86
N GLY A 468 18.02 -15.96 3.87
CA GLY A 468 17.35 -16.01 2.56
C GLY A 468 17.44 -14.72 1.74
N ASN A 469 18.43 -13.85 1.93
CA ASN A 469 18.56 -12.58 1.21
C ASN A 469 19.55 -12.66 0.03
N TYR A 470 19.43 -11.74 -0.91
CA TYR A 470 20.31 -11.62 -2.08
C TYR A 470 21.13 -10.31 -2.02
N TYR A 471 22.45 -10.43 -2.14
CA TYR A 471 23.40 -9.30 -2.14
C TYR A 471 24.19 -9.27 -3.44
N ASP A 472 23.81 -8.38 -4.36
CA ASP A 472 24.48 -8.15 -5.62
C ASP A 472 25.30 -6.85 -5.56
N ASP A 473 26.62 -6.97 -5.67
CA ASP A 473 27.54 -5.85 -5.58
C ASP A 473 27.34 -4.96 -4.32
N ALA A 474 27.10 -5.57 -3.18
CA ALA A 474 27.04 -4.89 -1.90
C ALA A 474 28.43 -4.89 -1.23
N SER A 475 28.96 -3.70 -0.95
CA SER A 475 30.30 -3.53 -0.39
C SER A 475 30.44 -4.19 0.99
N ARG A 476 29.45 -4.07 1.88
CA ARG A 476 29.42 -4.79 3.16
C ARG A 476 28.01 -5.32 3.42
N PRO A 477 27.68 -6.54 2.98
CA PRO A 477 26.36 -7.14 3.17
C PRO A 477 25.82 -7.07 4.61
N HIS A 478 26.68 -7.32 5.60
CA HIS A 478 26.29 -7.27 7.00
C HIS A 478 27.52 -6.99 7.88
N TRP A 479 27.44 -5.93 8.69
CA TRP A 479 28.58 -5.36 9.39
C TRP A 479 28.26 -4.99 10.84
N ASN A 480 29.02 -5.53 11.78
CA ASN A 480 28.96 -5.16 13.19
C ASN A 480 29.89 -3.98 13.48
N GLU A 481 29.46 -3.11 14.41
CA GLU A 481 30.36 -2.12 15.00
C GLU A 481 31.59 -2.83 15.62
N PRO A 482 32.81 -2.53 15.12
CA PRO A 482 34.03 -3.21 15.56
C PRO A 482 34.42 -2.89 17.01
N ASN A 483 34.00 -1.74 17.55
CA ASN A 483 34.24 -1.43 18.96
C ASN A 483 33.37 -2.30 19.86
N ALA A 484 34.02 -3.25 20.54
CA ALA A 484 33.37 -4.20 21.45
C ALA A 484 32.48 -3.56 22.52
N SER A 485 32.75 -2.33 22.95
CA SER A 485 31.94 -1.63 23.98
C SER A 485 30.56 -1.19 23.47
N VAL A 486 30.40 -1.07 22.15
CA VAL A 486 29.17 -0.61 21.47
C VAL A 486 28.84 -1.52 20.28
N ARG A 487 29.26 -2.77 20.33
CA ARG A 487 29.03 -3.77 19.29
C ARG A 487 27.55 -4.20 19.22
N GLY A 488 27.07 -4.58 18.03
CA GLY A 488 25.79 -5.28 17.81
C GLY A 488 25.98 -6.80 17.60
N TYR A 489 24.88 -7.49 17.33
CA TYR A 489 24.87 -8.95 17.16
C TYR A 489 24.11 -9.36 15.89
N LEU A 490 24.76 -10.14 15.03
CA LEU A 490 24.22 -10.57 13.74
C LEU A 490 24.23 -12.10 13.65
N ASP A 491 23.06 -12.72 13.79
CA ASP A 491 22.82 -14.14 13.48
C ASP A 491 22.48 -14.26 11.99
N VAL A 492 23.48 -14.65 11.20
CA VAL A 492 23.37 -14.71 9.74
C VAL A 492 23.45 -16.16 9.30
N ASP A 493 22.39 -16.66 8.66
CA ASP A 493 22.42 -17.94 7.98
C ASP A 493 23.13 -17.78 6.63
N MET A 494 24.45 -18.01 6.64
CA MET A 494 25.29 -17.83 5.45
C MET A 494 24.91 -18.72 4.27
N ASP A 495 24.29 -19.88 4.52
CA ASP A 495 23.93 -20.86 3.47
C ASP A 495 22.61 -20.51 2.78
N SER A 496 21.70 -19.84 3.49
CA SER A 496 20.43 -19.36 2.93
C SER A 496 20.59 -18.08 2.09
N ASN A 497 21.62 -17.26 2.37
CA ASN A 497 21.86 -15.99 1.68
C ASN A 497 22.70 -16.18 0.40
N ARG A 498 22.46 -15.34 -0.62
CA ARG A 498 23.22 -15.32 -1.88
C ARG A 498 24.07 -14.06 -1.99
N TYR A 499 25.33 -14.24 -2.39
CA TYR A 499 26.29 -13.15 -2.62
C TYR A 499 26.83 -13.22 -4.04
N THR A 500 26.81 -12.10 -4.77
CA THR A 500 27.38 -11.97 -6.12
C THR A 500 28.24 -10.71 -6.25
N GLY A 501 29.13 -10.69 -7.24
CA GLY A 501 30.02 -9.56 -7.49
C GLY A 501 30.94 -9.27 -6.30
N ILE A 502 31.12 -8.00 -5.93
CA ILE A 502 32.00 -7.63 -4.80
C ILE A 502 31.55 -8.22 -3.46
N SER A 503 30.26 -8.54 -3.30
CA SER A 503 29.71 -9.19 -2.09
C SER A 503 30.41 -10.52 -1.76
N THR A 504 31.03 -11.18 -2.75
CA THR A 504 31.69 -12.48 -2.58
C THR A 504 33.07 -12.41 -1.91
N ILE A 505 33.75 -11.26 -2.01
CA ILE A 505 35.18 -11.10 -1.64
C ILE A 505 35.43 -10.02 -0.58
N THR A 506 34.37 -9.40 -0.06
CA THR A 506 34.47 -8.29 0.89
C THR A 506 34.68 -8.72 2.35
N ASP A 507 35.18 -7.79 3.18
CA ASP A 507 35.41 -7.91 4.62
C ASP A 507 34.17 -7.63 5.50
N GLY A 508 33.05 -7.20 4.93
CA GLY A 508 31.79 -6.92 5.65
C GLY A 508 30.76 -8.04 5.57
N ARG A 509 31.12 -9.25 6.01
CA ARG A 509 30.23 -10.41 6.13
C ARG A 509 30.25 -11.00 7.54
N ASP A 510 29.97 -10.16 8.52
CA ASP A 510 29.98 -10.54 9.94
C ASP A 510 28.85 -11.51 10.28
N SER A 511 29.17 -12.62 10.93
CA SER A 511 28.23 -13.69 11.27
C SER A 511 28.67 -14.43 12.53
N GLY A 512 27.90 -15.43 12.96
CA GLY A 512 28.27 -16.32 14.05
C GLY A 512 27.80 -15.88 15.45
N ASP A 513 27.04 -14.78 15.54
CA ASP A 513 26.32 -14.47 16.77
C ASP A 513 25.04 -15.31 16.89
N TYR A 514 24.53 -15.46 18.11
CA TYR A 514 23.23 -16.05 18.38
C TYR A 514 22.32 -14.99 18.98
N VAL A 515 21.13 -14.82 18.40
CA VAL A 515 20.15 -13.81 18.82
C VAL A 515 18.78 -14.46 19.02
N PHE A 516 17.83 -13.67 19.51
CA PHE A 516 16.40 -14.07 19.57
C PHE A 516 16.10 -15.28 20.47
N GLY A 517 16.96 -15.58 21.45
CA GLY A 517 16.64 -16.58 22.48
C GLY A 517 15.41 -16.20 23.34
N ASP A 518 15.02 -14.93 23.31
CA ASP A 518 13.86 -14.33 23.99
C ASP A 518 12.70 -13.96 23.04
N VAL A 519 12.84 -14.20 21.73
CA VAL A 519 11.86 -13.78 20.71
C VAL A 519 11.18 -14.99 20.09
N THR A 520 9.85 -15.02 20.12
CA THR A 520 9.06 -15.96 19.32
C THR A 520 8.73 -15.31 17.98
N LEU A 521 9.26 -15.86 16.89
CA LEU A 521 8.94 -15.36 15.55
C LEU A 521 7.54 -15.81 15.10
N TYR A 522 6.91 -14.97 14.30
CA TYR A 522 5.69 -15.26 13.54
C TYR A 522 5.97 -16.32 12.46
N PRO A 523 4.95 -16.94 11.85
CA PRO A 523 5.14 -17.81 10.69
C PRO A 523 5.66 -17.03 9.49
N TYR A 524 6.68 -17.54 8.81
CA TYR A 524 7.23 -16.97 7.58
C TYR A 524 7.84 -18.08 6.70
N THR A 525 8.13 -17.74 5.45
CA THR A 525 8.71 -18.67 4.48
C THR A 525 9.90 -18.02 3.79
N LEU A 526 10.99 -18.76 3.68
CA LEU A 526 12.12 -18.37 2.84
C LEU A 526 11.82 -18.75 1.38
N ASP A 527 12.04 -17.80 0.50
CA ASP A 527 11.90 -18.00 -0.92
C ASP A 527 13.10 -18.77 -1.48
N ASN A 528 12.98 -19.22 -2.73
CA ASN A 528 14.17 -19.58 -3.49
C ASN A 528 15.01 -18.32 -3.72
N VAL A 529 16.13 -18.21 -2.99
CA VAL A 529 17.02 -17.05 -3.01
C VAL A 529 17.47 -16.68 -4.43
N ASP A 530 17.68 -17.65 -5.32
CA ASP A 530 18.15 -17.41 -6.69
C ASP A 530 17.08 -16.77 -7.59
N GLN A 531 15.81 -16.79 -7.18
CA GLN A 531 14.71 -16.13 -7.89
C GLN A 531 14.40 -14.72 -7.35
N LEU A 532 14.98 -14.34 -6.21
CA LEU A 532 14.68 -13.06 -5.56
C LEU A 532 14.96 -11.84 -6.44
N PRO A 533 16.07 -11.73 -7.19
CA PRO A 533 16.31 -10.55 -8.01
C PRO A 533 15.19 -10.30 -9.02
N THR A 534 14.78 -11.34 -9.76
CA THR A 534 13.68 -11.24 -10.72
C THR A 534 12.35 -11.00 -10.03
N ARG A 535 12.08 -11.66 -8.90
CA ARG A 535 10.83 -11.50 -8.17
C ARG A 535 10.67 -10.07 -7.64
N LEU A 536 11.69 -9.56 -6.94
CA LEU A 536 11.62 -8.28 -6.28
C LEU A 536 11.70 -7.10 -7.26
N LEU A 537 12.42 -7.23 -8.38
CA LEU A 537 12.38 -6.23 -9.45
C LEU A 537 10.97 -6.01 -10.01
N ASN A 538 10.14 -7.06 -10.04
CA ASN A 538 8.79 -7.00 -10.62
C ASN A 538 7.68 -6.75 -9.61
N GLN A 539 7.89 -7.07 -8.33
CA GLN A 539 6.82 -7.11 -7.33
C GLN A 539 7.01 -6.08 -6.19
N THR A 540 8.15 -5.40 -6.11
CA THR A 540 8.34 -4.36 -5.08
C THR A 540 7.83 -3.00 -5.51
N GLY A 541 7.41 -2.21 -4.52
CA GLY A 541 6.81 -0.90 -4.72
C GLY A 541 5.34 -0.98 -5.15
N PRO A 542 4.73 0.18 -5.46
CA PRO A 542 3.32 0.25 -5.80
C PRO A 542 2.95 -0.60 -7.02
N GLN A 543 1.82 -1.32 -6.94
CA GLN A 543 1.24 -2.21 -7.94
C GLN A 543 -0.05 -1.62 -8.51
#